data_AF-A0A8J4PZH3-F1
#
_entry.id   AF-A0A8J4PZH3-F1
#
_cell.length_a   1.000
_cell.length_b   1.000
_cell.length_c   1.000
_cell.angle_alpha   90.00
_cell.angle_beta   90.00
_cell.angle_gamma   90.00
#
_symmetry.space_group_name_H-M   'P 1'
#
loop_
_entity.id
_entity.type
_entity.pdbx_description
1 polymer ?
#
loop_
_entity_poly.entity_id
_entity_poly.type
_entity_poly.pdbx_seq_one_letter_code
_entity_poly.pdbx_strand_id
1 'polypeptide(L)'
;MEEQTIIQNIKQYCQKNGIKTNKILVITIQENRGTSFCSLIVDFEKEKLLENYPAELLNAYKEKREGDYLICYLENLDEIKNLQPQSSVDKQDNQPFCCKNITPYKSIRTDRDTVFRDFISGQGNHPEYVFEIKEQVDNGPLLSTHYYVLENGHISRTTTKPTQKVHSFKNYKCLVHKLFYAVDLYKKGDAPGYNFHHMRLNPYQNINQQLLNNFFTVSNK
;
A
#
# COMPACT_ATOMS: atom_id res chain seq x y z
N MET A 1 1.82 -24.94 0.97
CA MET A 1 3.28 -24.96 1.17
C MET A 1 3.56 -24.35 2.53
N GLU A 2 4.36 -25.02 3.37
CA GLU A 2 4.76 -24.50 4.68
C GLU A 2 5.68 -23.28 4.51
N GLU A 3 5.68 -22.39 5.50
CA GLU A 3 6.47 -21.15 5.48
C GLU A 3 7.96 -21.41 5.18
N GLN A 4 8.55 -22.38 5.87
CA GLN A 4 9.95 -22.74 5.69
C GLN A 4 10.24 -23.21 4.27
N THR A 5 9.34 -23.97 3.65
CA THR A 5 9.48 -24.38 2.25
C THR A 5 9.41 -23.19 1.30
N ILE A 6 8.53 -22.20 1.55
CA ILE A 6 8.47 -20.96 0.76
C ILE A 6 9.80 -20.22 0.84
N ILE A 7 10.34 -20.03 2.05
CA ILE A 7 11.60 -19.31 2.27
C ILE A 7 12.76 -20.01 1.55
N GLN A 8 12.86 -21.34 1.65
CA GLN A 8 13.91 -22.09 0.97
C GLN A 8 13.78 -22.00 -0.56
N ASN A 9 12.56 -22.11 -1.10
CA ASN A 9 12.34 -21.97 -2.54
C ASN A 9 12.69 -20.56 -3.05
N ILE A 10 12.32 -19.52 -2.31
CA ILE A 10 12.72 -18.14 -2.63
C ILE A 10 14.24 -17.97 -2.53
N LYS A 11 14.90 -18.55 -1.52
CA LYS A 11 16.36 -18.49 -1.35
C LYS A 11 17.08 -19.12 -2.54
N GLN A 12 16.64 -20.31 -2.97
CA GLN A 12 17.17 -20.99 -4.16
C GLN A 12 16.96 -20.16 -5.43
N TYR A 13 15.75 -19.62 -5.62
CA TYR A 13 15.43 -18.73 -6.72
C TYR A 13 16.37 -17.52 -6.77
N CYS A 14 16.58 -16.88 -5.62
CA CYS A 14 17.43 -15.70 -5.50
C CYS A 14 18.89 -16.02 -5.83
N GLN A 15 19.42 -17.14 -5.33
CA GLN A 15 20.78 -17.60 -5.64
C GLN A 15 21.00 -17.81 -7.13
N LYS A 16 20.07 -18.51 -7.81
CA LYS A 16 20.11 -18.74 -9.27
C LYS A 16 20.12 -17.43 -10.05
N ASN A 17 19.44 -16.41 -9.55
CA ASN A 17 19.25 -15.13 -10.23
C ASN A 17 20.17 -13.99 -9.76
N GLY A 18 21.11 -14.28 -8.85
CA GLY A 18 22.01 -13.26 -8.30
C GLY A 18 21.31 -12.19 -7.45
N ILE A 19 20.15 -12.52 -6.87
CA ILE A 19 19.42 -11.67 -5.94
C ILE A 19 20.01 -11.87 -4.54
N LYS A 20 20.30 -10.77 -3.84
CA LYS A 20 20.94 -10.79 -2.52
C LYS A 20 19.97 -11.25 -1.44
N THR A 21 20.37 -12.25 -0.66
CA THR A 21 19.58 -12.83 0.44
C THR A 21 20.21 -12.58 1.81
N ASN A 22 20.92 -11.45 1.97
CA ASN A 22 21.68 -11.16 3.20
C ASN A 22 20.84 -10.51 4.30
N LYS A 23 19.69 -9.91 3.95
CA LYS A 23 18.81 -9.16 4.86
C LYS A 23 17.35 -9.39 4.49
N ILE A 24 16.53 -8.34 4.45
CA ILE A 24 15.13 -8.43 4.03
C ILE A 24 15.03 -8.31 2.50
N LEU A 25 14.15 -9.13 1.93
CA LEU A 25 13.70 -9.08 0.54
C LEU A 25 12.19 -8.84 0.52
N VAL A 26 11.76 -7.84 -0.24
CA VAL A 26 10.36 -7.71 -0.64
C VAL A 26 10.26 -8.15 -2.09
N ILE A 27 9.32 -9.05 -2.39
CA ILE A 27 9.14 -9.62 -3.72
C ILE A 27 7.67 -9.80 -4.04
N THR A 28 7.26 -9.38 -5.23
CA THR A 28 5.92 -9.58 -5.78
C THR A 28 6.03 -10.30 -7.11
N ILE A 29 5.36 -11.44 -7.22
CA ILE A 29 5.35 -12.32 -8.40
C ILE A 29 3.93 -12.32 -8.96
N GLN A 30 3.79 -12.10 -10.26
CA GLN A 30 2.49 -12.09 -10.94
C GLN A 30 2.56 -12.84 -12.24
N GLU A 31 1.49 -13.54 -12.54
CA GLU A 31 1.27 -14.10 -13.86
C GLU A 31 0.98 -12.96 -14.85
N ASN A 32 1.81 -12.84 -15.88
CA ASN A 32 1.82 -11.78 -16.87
C ASN A 32 0.42 -11.59 -17.46
N ARG A 33 -0.07 -10.35 -17.44
CA ARG A 33 -1.43 -9.96 -17.88
C ARG A 33 -2.58 -10.58 -17.06
N GLY A 34 -2.27 -11.30 -16.00
CA GLY A 34 -3.24 -11.83 -15.04
C GLY A 34 -3.45 -10.91 -13.84
N THR A 35 -4.51 -11.19 -13.09
CA THR A 35 -4.82 -10.53 -11.81
C THR A 35 -4.21 -11.30 -10.63
N SER A 36 -3.69 -12.49 -10.90
CA SER A 36 -3.12 -13.42 -9.93
C SER A 36 -1.70 -12.98 -9.58
N PHE A 37 -1.47 -12.68 -8.31
CA PHE A 37 -0.16 -12.33 -7.80
C PHE A 37 0.07 -12.97 -6.42
N CYS A 38 1.35 -13.00 -6.02
CA CYS A 38 1.81 -13.31 -4.68
C CYS A 38 2.80 -12.22 -4.26
N SER A 39 2.73 -11.76 -3.01
CA SER A 39 3.72 -10.86 -2.44
C SER A 39 4.26 -11.43 -1.14
N LEU A 40 5.58 -11.44 -1.00
CA LEU A 40 6.30 -11.98 0.13
C LEU A 40 7.28 -10.93 0.64
N ILE A 41 7.40 -10.85 1.96
CA ILE A 41 8.47 -10.10 2.61
C ILE A 41 9.24 -11.14 3.41
N VAL A 42 10.47 -11.41 3.01
CA VAL A 42 11.30 -12.47 3.57
C VAL A 42 12.43 -11.83 4.37
N ASP A 43 12.49 -12.12 5.67
CA ASP A 43 13.64 -11.83 6.50
C ASP A 43 14.56 -13.06 6.49
N PHE A 44 15.63 -13.00 5.69
CA PHE A 44 16.55 -14.13 5.56
C PHE A 44 17.46 -14.33 6.77
N GLU A 45 17.68 -13.29 7.58
CA GLU A 45 18.48 -13.42 8.81
C GLU A 45 17.69 -14.15 9.89
N LYS A 46 16.37 -13.94 9.93
CA LYS A 46 15.47 -14.57 10.92
C LYS A 46 14.70 -15.78 10.38
N GLU A 47 14.92 -16.12 9.11
CA GLU A 47 14.24 -17.21 8.39
C GLU A 47 12.72 -17.21 8.61
N LYS A 48 12.09 -16.03 8.43
CA LYS A 48 10.64 -15.85 8.59
C LYS A 48 10.04 -14.95 7.52
N LEU A 49 8.73 -15.07 7.33
CA LEU A 49 7.96 -14.11 6.55
C LEU A 49 7.48 -12.96 7.44
N LEU A 50 7.54 -11.74 6.91
CA LEU A 50 6.96 -10.54 7.54
C LEU A 50 5.60 -10.24 6.91
N GLU A 51 4.68 -9.71 7.72
CA GLU A 51 3.34 -9.33 7.25
C GLU A 51 3.36 -8.05 6.40
N ASN A 52 4.28 -7.12 6.70
CA ASN A 52 4.37 -5.83 6.03
C ASN A 52 5.82 -5.26 5.96
N TYR A 53 6.03 -4.32 5.03
CA TYR A 53 7.22 -3.47 4.96
C TYR A 53 6.80 -2.05 4.53
N PRO A 54 7.37 -0.96 5.07
CA PRO A 54 6.97 0.41 4.76
C PRO A 54 7.02 0.71 3.26
N ALA A 55 5.88 1.13 2.70
CA ALA A 55 5.73 1.39 1.27
C ALA A 55 6.65 2.52 0.78
N GLU A 56 6.96 3.47 1.66
CA GLU A 56 7.79 4.64 1.36
C GLU A 56 9.23 4.25 1.00
N LEU A 57 9.67 3.08 1.46
CA LEU A 57 11.02 2.56 1.21
C LEU A 57 11.10 1.76 -0.11
N LEU A 58 9.98 1.58 -0.81
CA LEU A 58 9.87 0.69 -1.98
C LEU A 58 9.89 1.41 -3.34
N ASN A 59 10.36 2.66 -3.39
CA ASN A 59 10.24 3.53 -4.56
C ASN A 59 11.21 3.22 -5.73
N ALA A 60 12.12 2.24 -5.57
CA ALA A 60 13.15 1.90 -6.55
C ALA A 60 13.32 0.38 -6.71
N TYR A 61 12.20 -0.34 -6.86
CA TYR A 61 12.23 -1.79 -7.05
C TYR A 61 12.78 -2.17 -8.44
N LYS A 62 13.34 -3.38 -8.51
CA LYS A 62 13.82 -4.01 -9.74
C LYS A 62 12.70 -4.85 -10.35
N GLU A 63 12.70 -4.96 -11.66
CA GLU A 63 11.79 -5.83 -12.41
C GLU A 63 12.56 -6.91 -13.16
N LYS A 64 11.99 -8.10 -13.20
CA LYS A 64 12.49 -9.23 -13.98
C LYS A 64 11.32 -10.01 -14.57
N ARG A 65 11.53 -10.60 -15.75
CA ARG A 65 10.58 -11.53 -16.37
C ARG A 65 11.15 -12.93 -16.40
N GLU A 66 10.30 -13.91 -16.14
CA GLU A 66 10.67 -15.32 -16.18
C GLU A 66 9.49 -16.15 -16.68
N GLY A 67 9.58 -16.62 -17.94
CA GLY A 67 8.44 -17.18 -18.64
C GLY A 67 7.26 -16.21 -18.63
N ASP A 68 6.12 -16.70 -18.14
CA ASP A 68 4.89 -15.93 -18.00
C ASP A 68 4.79 -15.17 -16.69
N TYR A 69 5.88 -14.99 -15.94
CA TYR A 69 5.86 -14.26 -14.67
C TYR A 69 6.58 -12.92 -14.77
N LEU A 70 5.95 -11.89 -14.19
CA LEU A 70 6.59 -10.62 -13.84
C LEU A 70 6.95 -10.64 -12.36
N ILE A 71 8.22 -10.37 -12.06
CA ILE A 71 8.77 -10.35 -10.72
C ILE A 71 9.25 -8.94 -10.42
N CYS A 72 8.62 -8.28 -9.46
CA CYS A 72 9.05 -7.01 -8.89
C CYS A 72 9.72 -7.30 -7.56
N TYR A 73 10.92 -6.79 -7.30
CA TYR A 73 11.61 -7.07 -6.04
C TYR A 73 12.54 -5.95 -5.58
N LEU A 74 12.79 -5.89 -4.28
CA LEU A 74 13.80 -5.03 -3.67
C LEU A 74 14.53 -5.82 -2.58
N GLU A 75 15.86 -5.87 -2.71
CA GLU A 75 16.74 -6.74 -1.93
C GLU A 75 17.62 -5.94 -0.96
N ASN A 76 18.21 -6.62 0.02
CA ASN A 76 19.16 -6.04 0.97
C ASN A 76 18.57 -4.86 1.78
N LEU A 77 17.28 -4.97 2.11
CA LEU A 77 16.57 -4.01 2.94
C LEU A 77 16.93 -4.17 4.41
N ASP A 78 17.06 -3.05 5.12
CA ASP A 78 17.35 -3.06 6.55
C ASP A 78 16.12 -3.45 7.37
N GLU A 79 16.39 -4.05 8.54
CA GLU A 79 15.35 -4.24 9.55
C GLU A 79 14.78 -2.89 9.97
N ILE A 80 13.45 -2.82 10.02
CA ILE A 80 12.74 -1.65 10.51
C ILE A 80 12.89 -1.61 12.03
N LYS A 81 13.95 -0.96 12.51
CA LYS A 81 14.12 -0.67 13.94
C LYS A 81 13.03 0.30 14.36
N ASN A 82 11.98 -0.21 15.01
CA ASN A 82 10.91 0.53 15.66
C ASN A 82 10.63 1.89 14.99
N LEU A 83 10.13 1.86 13.75
CA LEU A 83 9.17 2.88 13.33
C LEU A 83 7.86 2.60 14.10
N GLN A 84 7.93 2.67 15.43
CA GLN A 84 6.71 2.90 16.17
C GLN A 84 6.25 4.28 15.71
N PRO A 85 5.00 4.42 15.25
CA PRO A 85 4.42 5.74 15.09
C PRO A 85 4.60 6.45 16.44
N GLN A 86 5.48 7.45 16.49
CA GLN A 86 5.63 8.27 17.67
C GLN A 86 4.27 8.92 17.90
N SER A 87 3.59 8.43 18.93
CA SER A 87 2.56 9.11 19.69
C SER A 87 1.38 9.61 18.89
N SER A 88 0.26 8.90 19.05
CA SER A 88 -1.09 9.45 19.01
C SER A 88 -1.12 10.84 19.67
N VAL A 89 -1.07 11.90 18.85
CA VAL A 89 -1.68 13.17 19.22
C VAL A 89 -3.15 12.86 19.43
N ASP A 90 -3.72 13.25 20.56
CA ASP A 90 -5.11 13.03 20.98
C ASP A 90 -6.11 13.35 19.86
N LYS A 91 -6.30 12.40 18.95
CA LYS A 91 -7.27 12.48 17.88
C LYS A 91 -8.56 11.97 18.49
N GLN A 92 -9.61 12.79 18.46
CA GLN A 92 -10.95 12.24 18.68
C GLN A 92 -11.14 11.10 17.66
N ASP A 93 -11.42 9.91 18.16
CA ASP A 93 -11.19 8.59 17.53
C ASP A 93 -11.85 8.35 16.15
N ASN A 94 -12.53 9.35 15.59
CA ASN A 94 -13.30 9.26 14.35
C ASN A 94 -13.07 10.44 13.38
N GLN A 95 -12.14 11.35 13.63
CA GLN A 95 -11.88 12.47 12.72
C GLN A 95 -10.91 12.09 11.58
N PRO A 96 -11.12 12.57 10.34
CA PRO A 96 -10.23 12.30 9.21
C PRO A 96 -8.83 12.92 9.38
N PHE A 97 -8.74 14.10 10.01
CA PHE A 97 -7.50 14.87 10.16
C PHE A 97 -7.17 15.12 11.64
N CYS A 98 -5.92 15.45 11.95
CA CYS A 98 -5.51 15.81 13.32
C CYS A 98 -6.21 17.06 13.86
N CYS A 99 -6.53 18.03 13.00
CA CYS A 99 -7.24 19.26 13.35
C CYS A 99 -7.77 19.96 12.09
N LYS A 100 -8.42 21.12 12.27
CA LYS A 100 -8.94 21.95 11.16
C LYS A 100 -7.86 22.78 10.46
N ASN A 101 -6.65 22.90 11.02
CA ASN A 101 -5.54 23.69 10.45
C ASN A 101 -4.75 22.90 9.39
N ILE A 102 -5.47 22.24 8.47
CA ILE A 102 -4.89 21.58 7.30
C ILE A 102 -4.90 22.54 6.11
N THR A 103 -3.85 22.48 5.30
CA THR A 103 -3.67 23.33 4.12
C THR A 103 -3.38 22.47 2.90
N PRO A 104 -3.90 22.82 1.71
CA PRO A 104 -3.58 22.09 0.48
C PRO A 104 -2.07 22.10 0.21
N TYR A 105 -1.52 20.95 -0.17
CA TYR A 105 -0.12 20.79 -0.56
C TYR A 105 -0.03 20.35 -2.02
N LYS A 106 0.71 21.12 -2.83
CA LYS A 106 0.78 20.94 -4.30
C LYS A 106 -0.62 20.81 -4.89
N SER A 107 -1.37 21.93 -4.92
CA SER A 107 -2.78 21.99 -5.31
C SER A 107 -3.02 21.56 -6.77
N ILE A 108 -3.04 20.26 -7.02
CA ILE A 108 -3.44 19.65 -8.28
C ILE A 108 -4.94 19.87 -8.44
N ARG A 109 -5.39 20.53 -9.52
CA ARG A 109 -6.82 20.65 -9.84
C ARG A 109 -7.35 19.32 -10.38
N THR A 110 -8.53 18.93 -9.91
CA THR A 110 -9.25 17.75 -10.39
C THR A 110 -10.68 18.14 -10.77
N ASP A 111 -11.33 17.34 -11.61
CA ASP A 111 -12.76 17.46 -11.93
C ASP A 111 -13.67 17.26 -10.69
N ARG A 112 -13.11 16.79 -9.58
CA ARG A 112 -13.82 16.50 -8.31
C ARG A 112 -13.40 17.41 -7.16
N ASP A 113 -12.90 18.61 -7.45
CA ASP A 113 -12.49 19.58 -6.42
C ASP A 113 -13.62 19.94 -5.45
N THR A 114 -14.88 19.91 -5.91
CA THR A 114 -16.09 20.07 -5.08
C THR A 114 -16.19 18.97 -4.02
N VAL A 115 -16.03 17.70 -4.42
CA VAL A 115 -16.11 16.53 -3.54
C VAL A 115 -15.08 16.61 -2.41
N PHE A 116 -13.83 16.98 -2.74
CA PHE A 116 -12.79 17.15 -1.72
C PHE A 116 -13.08 18.31 -0.78
N ARG A 117 -13.52 19.45 -1.30
CA ARG A 117 -13.88 20.62 -0.48
C ARG A 117 -15.02 20.30 0.49
N ASP A 118 -16.06 19.66 -0.02
CA ASP A 118 -17.22 19.19 0.73
C ASP A 118 -16.76 18.27 1.88
N PHE A 119 -15.89 17.29 1.58
CA PHE A 119 -15.27 16.42 2.57
C PHE A 119 -14.46 17.17 3.64
N ILE A 120 -13.58 18.11 3.26
CA ILE A 120 -12.81 18.89 4.24
C ILE A 120 -13.72 19.73 5.15
N SER A 121 -14.79 20.29 4.58
CA SER A 121 -15.72 21.15 5.31
C SER A 121 -16.76 20.39 6.15
N GLY A 122 -16.91 19.07 5.94
CA GLY A 122 -18.00 18.29 6.53
C GLY A 122 -19.37 18.75 6.01
N GLN A 123 -19.44 19.12 4.72
CA GLN A 123 -20.67 19.54 4.05
C GLN A 123 -20.89 18.70 2.81
N GLY A 124 -22.12 18.65 2.31
CA GLY A 124 -22.45 17.90 1.09
C GLY A 124 -22.84 16.44 1.35
N ASN A 125 -23.14 15.71 0.29
CA ASN A 125 -23.59 14.33 0.35
C ASN A 125 -22.99 13.57 -0.83
N HIS A 126 -22.02 12.70 -0.54
CA HIS A 126 -21.25 11.97 -1.55
C HIS A 126 -21.22 10.47 -1.23
N PRO A 127 -22.41 9.82 -1.13
CA PRO A 127 -22.52 8.43 -0.71
C PRO A 127 -21.93 7.47 -1.75
N GLU A 128 -21.67 7.91 -2.97
CA GLU A 128 -21.04 7.12 -4.03
C GLU A 128 -19.52 7.00 -3.89
N TYR A 129 -18.91 7.72 -2.94
CA TYR A 129 -17.46 7.74 -2.76
C TYR A 129 -17.01 7.24 -1.39
N VAL A 130 -15.79 6.70 -1.39
CA VAL A 130 -15.01 6.39 -0.19
C VAL A 130 -13.70 7.17 -0.26
N PHE A 131 -13.36 7.85 0.82
CA PHE A 131 -12.15 8.63 0.97
C PHE A 131 -11.11 7.79 1.72
N GLU A 132 -10.03 7.42 1.05
CA GLU A 132 -8.87 6.83 1.71
C GLU A 132 -7.95 7.96 2.18
N ILE A 133 -7.68 8.00 3.48
CA ILE A 133 -6.79 8.97 4.10
C ILE A 133 -5.56 8.24 4.60
N LYS A 134 -4.42 8.58 3.99
CA LYS A 134 -3.09 8.16 4.43
C LYS A 134 -2.47 9.29 5.23
N GLU A 135 -2.23 9.04 6.50
CA GLU A 135 -1.62 9.98 7.43
C GLU A 135 -0.13 9.64 7.58
N GLN A 136 0.74 10.60 7.32
CA GLN A 136 2.20 10.44 7.33
C GLN A 136 2.83 11.55 8.16
N VAL A 137 4.01 11.30 8.73
CA VAL A 137 4.88 12.38 9.19
C VAL A 137 5.31 13.20 7.96
N ASP A 138 5.40 14.53 8.07
CA ASP A 138 5.85 15.35 6.93
C ASP A 138 7.28 14.95 6.49
N ASN A 139 7.41 14.50 5.24
CA ASN A 139 8.61 13.87 4.67
C ASN A 139 9.11 12.63 5.46
N GLY A 140 8.20 11.93 6.13
CA GLY A 140 8.52 10.77 6.97
C GLY A 140 7.59 9.57 6.73
N PRO A 141 7.57 8.61 7.66
CA PRO A 141 6.84 7.35 7.50
C PRO A 141 5.31 7.55 7.52
N LEU A 142 4.59 6.61 6.91
CA LEU A 142 3.15 6.46 7.09
C LEU A 142 2.83 6.00 8.50
N LEU A 143 1.91 6.71 9.13
CA LEU A 143 1.40 6.46 10.46
C LEU A 143 0.12 5.62 10.42
N SER A 144 -0.80 5.93 9.51
CA SER A 144 -2.06 5.21 9.41
C SER A 144 -2.73 5.36 8.04
N THR A 145 -3.62 4.41 7.74
CA THR A 145 -4.55 4.48 6.60
C THR A 145 -5.95 4.20 7.09
N HIS A 146 -6.88 5.09 6.79
CA HIS A 146 -8.28 4.97 7.19
C HIS A 146 -9.22 5.35 6.06
N TYR A 147 -10.42 4.74 6.08
CA TYR A 147 -11.44 4.98 5.07
C TYR A 147 -12.61 5.74 5.71
N TYR A 148 -13.11 6.73 4.98
CA TYR A 148 -14.23 7.55 5.42
C TYR A 148 -15.28 7.66 4.32
N VAL A 149 -16.51 7.88 4.74
CA VAL A 149 -17.64 8.24 3.88
C VAL A 149 -18.19 9.59 4.31
N LEU A 150 -18.76 10.33 3.36
CA LEU A 150 -19.47 11.59 3.62
C LEU A 150 -20.91 11.43 3.18
N GLU A 151 -21.81 11.33 4.15
CA GLU A 151 -23.24 11.14 3.93
C GLU A 151 -23.98 12.24 4.69
N ASN A 152 -24.76 13.05 3.97
CA ASN A 152 -25.57 14.13 4.52
C ASN A 152 -24.81 15.09 5.47
N GLY A 153 -23.59 15.48 5.10
CA GLY A 153 -22.72 16.36 5.90
C GLY A 153 -22.04 15.65 7.08
N HIS A 154 -22.27 14.35 7.26
CA HIS A 154 -21.65 13.57 8.31
C HIS A 154 -20.50 12.73 7.76
N ILE A 155 -19.32 12.91 8.35
CA ILE A 155 -18.13 12.11 8.05
C ILE A 155 -18.05 10.98 9.05
N SER A 156 -18.02 9.73 8.58
CA SER A 156 -17.87 8.55 9.42
C SER A 156 -16.81 7.61 8.86
N ARG A 157 -16.14 6.88 9.76
CA ARG A 157 -15.15 5.88 9.38
C ARG A 157 -15.87 4.63 8.85
N THR A 158 -15.34 4.03 7.80
CA THR A 158 -15.79 2.74 7.27
C THR A 158 -14.66 1.71 7.32
N THR A 159 -15.00 0.44 7.50
CA THR A 159 -14.08 -0.69 7.41
C THR A 159 -14.07 -1.32 6.02
N THR A 160 -15.03 -0.95 5.16
CA THR A 160 -15.12 -1.44 3.79
C THR A 160 -13.96 -0.89 2.97
N LYS A 161 -13.02 -1.77 2.58
CA LYS A 161 -11.94 -1.41 1.66
C LYS A 161 -12.51 -1.28 0.25
N PRO A 162 -12.48 -0.08 -0.36
CA PRO A 162 -13.00 0.10 -1.71
C PRO A 162 -12.04 -0.50 -2.74
N THR A 163 -12.59 -1.05 -3.83
CA THR A 163 -11.81 -1.75 -4.87
C THR A 163 -11.57 -0.90 -6.11
N GLN A 164 -12.30 0.22 -6.30
CA GLN A 164 -12.19 1.04 -7.51
C GLN A 164 -11.72 2.46 -7.23
N LYS A 165 -10.44 2.73 -7.54
CA LYS A 165 -9.85 4.07 -7.43
C LYS A 165 -10.35 4.96 -8.56
N VAL A 166 -10.74 6.19 -8.23
CA VAL A 166 -11.30 7.19 -9.16
C VAL A 166 -10.21 8.02 -9.84
N HIS A 167 -8.94 7.71 -9.58
CA HIS A 167 -7.76 8.45 -10.07
C HIS A 167 -7.80 9.96 -9.76
N SER A 168 -8.56 10.35 -8.73
CA SER A 168 -8.63 11.71 -8.19
C SER A 168 -8.05 11.69 -6.78
N PHE A 169 -7.14 12.60 -6.48
CA PHE A 169 -6.50 12.69 -5.18
C PHE A 169 -6.14 14.14 -4.83
N LYS A 170 -6.03 14.42 -3.53
CA LYS A 170 -5.53 15.69 -2.99
C LYS A 170 -4.55 15.40 -1.85
N ASN A 171 -3.58 16.28 -1.70
CA ASN A 171 -2.64 16.22 -0.59
C ASN A 171 -2.83 17.44 0.31
N TYR A 172 -2.67 17.24 1.61
CA TYR A 172 -2.77 18.28 2.61
C TYR A 172 -1.62 18.19 3.61
N LYS A 173 -1.30 19.32 4.24
CA LYS A 173 -0.35 19.39 5.35
C LYS A 173 -0.98 20.08 6.56
N CYS A 174 -0.70 19.55 7.74
CA CYS A 174 -0.89 20.26 8.99
C CYS A 174 0.48 20.71 9.51
N LEU A 175 0.74 22.01 9.46
CA LEU A 175 2.01 22.56 9.96
C LEU A 175 2.11 22.53 11.49
N VAL A 176 0.97 22.55 12.18
CA VAL A 176 0.89 22.51 13.65
C VAL A 176 1.40 21.16 14.18
N HIS A 177 0.91 20.06 13.61
CA HIS A 177 1.26 18.70 14.03
C HIS A 177 2.36 18.07 13.18
N LYS A 178 2.88 18.79 12.16
CA LYS A 178 3.89 18.31 11.20
C LYS A 178 3.47 17.02 10.49
N LEU A 179 2.21 16.97 10.08
CA LEU A 179 1.59 15.82 9.42
C LEU A 179 1.30 16.12 7.96
N PHE A 180 1.41 15.08 7.14
CA PHE A 180 1.04 15.04 5.74
C PHE A 180 -0.13 14.08 5.55
N TYR A 181 -1.09 14.45 4.70
CA TYR A 181 -2.26 13.65 4.39
C TYR A 181 -2.39 13.49 2.89
N ALA A 182 -2.38 12.25 2.40
CA ALA A 182 -2.84 11.93 1.05
C ALA A 182 -4.29 11.44 1.12
N VAL A 183 -5.17 12.11 0.39
CA VAL A 183 -6.61 11.81 0.31
C VAL A 183 -6.91 11.31 -1.09
N ASP A 184 -7.11 9.99 -1.20
CA ASP A 184 -7.44 9.30 -2.44
C ASP A 184 -8.95 9.04 -2.50
N LEU A 185 -9.55 9.21 -3.69
CA LEU A 185 -10.97 8.97 -3.90
C LEU A 185 -11.23 7.62 -4.57
N TYR A 186 -12.20 6.89 -4.03
CA TYR A 186 -12.67 5.61 -4.55
C TYR A 186 -14.18 5.63 -4.76
N LYS A 187 -14.71 4.83 -5.69
CA LYS A 187 -16.16 4.58 -5.80
C LYS A 187 -16.59 3.56 -4.77
N LYS A 188 -17.74 3.81 -4.13
CA LYS A 188 -18.44 2.86 -3.26
C LYS A 188 -19.14 1.82 -4.15
N GLY A 189 -18.80 0.55 -3.95
CA GLY A 189 -19.37 -0.58 -4.71
C GLY A 189 -18.34 -1.68 -4.96
N ASP A 190 -18.84 -2.88 -5.30
CA ASP A 190 -18.04 -4.11 -5.43
C ASP A 190 -17.32 -4.27 -6.79
N ALA A 191 -17.44 -3.28 -7.69
CA ALA A 191 -16.85 -3.40 -9.01
C ALA A 191 -15.31 -3.40 -8.92
N PRO A 192 -14.64 -4.49 -9.31
CA PRO A 192 -13.19 -4.61 -9.20
C PRO A 192 -12.49 -3.57 -10.09
N GLY A 193 -12.13 -2.43 -9.53
CA GLY A 193 -11.44 -1.37 -10.25
C GLY A 193 -9.93 -1.56 -10.20
N TYR A 194 -9.47 -2.61 -10.87
CA TYR A 194 -8.05 -2.88 -10.97
C TYR A 194 -7.43 -2.15 -12.15
N ASN A 195 -6.47 -1.28 -11.86
CA ASN A 195 -5.60 -0.73 -12.88
C ASN A 195 -4.39 -1.69 -13.06
N PHE A 196 -4.60 -2.77 -13.81
CA PHE A 196 -3.64 -3.88 -13.99
C PHE A 196 -2.41 -3.54 -14.86
N HIS A 197 -2.27 -2.31 -15.33
CA HIS A 197 -1.23 -1.95 -16.29
C HIS A 197 0.16 -1.72 -15.69
N HIS A 198 0.26 -1.57 -14.36
CA HIS A 198 1.54 -1.37 -13.67
C HIS A 198 1.53 -2.12 -12.35
N MET A 199 1.85 -3.41 -12.35
CA MET A 199 2.10 -4.06 -11.07
C MET A 199 3.38 -3.50 -10.46
N ARG A 200 3.25 -3.02 -9.23
CA ARG A 200 4.35 -2.52 -8.42
C ARG A 200 4.65 -3.53 -7.32
N LEU A 201 5.79 -3.35 -6.67
CA LEU A 201 6.10 -4.05 -5.44
C LEU A 201 4.98 -3.80 -4.40
N ASN A 202 4.41 -4.87 -3.85
CA ASN A 202 3.33 -4.79 -2.87
C ASN A 202 3.90 -4.88 -1.44
N PRO A 203 3.76 -3.83 -0.60
CA PRO A 203 4.33 -3.75 0.75
C PRO A 203 3.66 -4.66 1.80
N TYR A 204 2.72 -5.50 1.38
CA TYR A 204 1.97 -6.40 2.26
C TYR A 204 2.12 -7.85 1.80
N GLN A 205 2.14 -8.76 2.76
CA GLN A 205 2.14 -10.18 2.48
C GLN A 205 0.80 -10.60 1.84
N ASN A 206 0.89 -11.35 0.75
CA ASN A 206 -0.23 -12.02 0.11
C ASN A 206 0.28 -13.35 -0.45
N ILE A 207 -0.06 -14.45 0.20
CA ILE A 207 0.40 -15.78 -0.21
C ILE A 207 -0.64 -16.41 -1.13
N ASN A 208 -0.33 -16.49 -2.42
CA ASN A 208 -1.06 -17.28 -3.39
C ASN A 208 -0.32 -18.60 -3.65
N GLN A 209 -0.74 -19.65 -2.94
CA GLN A 209 -0.07 -20.96 -2.94
C GLN A 209 -0.02 -21.60 -4.34
N GLN A 210 -1.11 -21.51 -5.10
CA GLN A 210 -1.17 -22.07 -6.45
C GLN A 210 -0.19 -21.37 -7.39
N LEU A 211 -0.14 -20.04 -7.34
CA LEU A 211 0.80 -19.27 -8.16
C LEU A 211 2.26 -19.57 -7.78
N LEU A 212 2.57 -19.64 -6.47
CA LEU A 212 3.92 -19.98 -6.02
C LEU A 212 4.36 -21.38 -6.47
N ASN A 213 3.47 -22.38 -6.36
CA ASN A 213 3.76 -23.74 -6.83
C ASN A 213 4.09 -23.75 -8.33
N ASN A 214 3.27 -23.06 -9.14
CA ASN A 214 3.47 -22.99 -10.58
C ASN A 214 4.77 -22.24 -10.93
N PHE A 215 5.03 -21.12 -10.25
CA PHE A 215 6.24 -20.33 -10.41
C PHE A 215 7.49 -21.17 -10.13
N PHE A 216 7.60 -21.80 -8.95
CA PHE A 216 8.80 -22.59 -8.61
C PHE A 216 8.98 -23.83 -9.48
N THR A 217 7.91 -24.42 -10.00
CA THR A 217 7.99 -25.54 -10.95
C THR A 217 8.67 -25.12 -12.27
N VAL A 218 8.52 -23.86 -12.68
CA VAL A 218 9.16 -23.30 -13.88
C VAL A 218 10.56 -22.77 -13.55
N SER A 219 10.69 -22.02 -12.47
CA SER A 219 11.90 -21.27 -12.14
C SER A 219 13.03 -22.08 -11.52
N ASN A 220 12.73 -23.20 -10.86
CA ASN A 220 13.74 -24.06 -10.22
C ASN A 220 14.18 -25.24 -11.10
N LYS A 221 13.70 -25.34 -12.35
CA LYS A 221 14.30 -26.19 -13.37
C LYS A 221 15.60 -25.57 -13.90
#